data_AF-A0A1F4QV14-F1
#
_entry.id   AF-A0A1F4QV14-F1
#
_cell.length_a   1.000
_cell.length_b   1.000
_cell.length_c   1.000
_cell.angle_alpha   90.00
_cell.angle_beta   90.00
_cell.angle_gamma   90.00
#
_symmetry.space_group_name_H-M   'P 1'
#
loop_
_entity.id
_entity.type
_entity.pdbx_description
1 polymer ?
#
loop_
_entity_poly.entity_id
_entity_poly.type
_entity_poly.pdbx_seq_one_letter_code
_entity_poly.pdbx_strand_id
1 'polypeptide(L)'
;MTGPPRLLLTVECYSGTRADERPVAIRLGERRVAVREMVDRWYGEDHAYFKLIGEDGALYLIRQDRGCDTWELILMEVPTTPPVHGGR
;
A
#
# COMPACT_ATOMS: atom_id res chain seq x y z
N MET A 1 23.01 -3.93 -15.04
CA MET A 1 22.70 -3.06 -13.88
C MET A 1 21.22 -3.19 -13.58
N THR A 2 20.82 -4.24 -12.87
CA THR A 2 19.42 -4.39 -12.42
C THR A 2 19.24 -3.45 -11.23
N GLY A 3 18.37 -2.45 -11.36
CA GLY A 3 17.92 -1.67 -10.20
C GLY A 3 17.26 -2.59 -9.16
N PRO A 4 17.03 -2.09 -7.94
CA PRO A 4 16.35 -2.89 -6.91
C PRO A 4 15.00 -3.41 -7.46
N PRO A 5 14.61 -4.64 -7.09
CA PRO A 5 13.36 -5.23 -7.57
C PRO A 5 12.19 -4.32 -7.18
N ARG A 6 11.46 -3.84 -8.20
CA ARG A 6 10.24 -3.06 -8.02
C ARG A 6 9.09 -4.04 -7.78
N LEU A 7 8.48 -3.94 -6.60
CA LEU A 7 7.33 -4.76 -6.25
C LEU A 7 6.06 -4.09 -6.78
N LEU A 8 5.62 -4.50 -7.97
CA LEU A 8 4.40 -3.99 -8.57
C LEU A 8 3.17 -4.48 -7.80
N LEU A 9 2.20 -3.59 -7.64
CA LEU A 9 0.96 -3.82 -6.91
C LEU A 9 -0.24 -3.58 -7.82
N THR A 10 -1.34 -4.25 -7.51
CA THR A 10 -2.66 -3.82 -8.00
C THR A 10 -3.38 -3.12 -6.87
N VAL A 11 -3.86 -1.90 -7.14
CA VAL A 11 -4.62 -1.11 -6.17
C VAL A 11 -6.07 -1.06 -6.62
N GLU A 12 -6.97 -1.44 -5.73
CA GLU A 12 -8.40 -1.25 -5.91
C GLU A 12 -8.72 0.15 -5.37
N CYS A 13 -9.20 1.05 -6.23
CA CYS A 13 -9.63 2.40 -5.85
C CYS A 13 -11.16 2.46 -5.79
N TYR A 14 -11.70 3.20 -4.83
CA TYR A 14 -13.13 3.50 -4.82
C TYR A 14 -13.46 4.47 -5.96
N SER A 15 -14.34 4.06 -6.89
CA SER A 15 -14.73 4.81 -8.09
C SER A 15 -15.73 5.95 -7.83
N GLY A 16 -15.63 6.60 -6.67
CA GLY A 16 -16.51 7.69 -6.27
C GLY A 16 -15.96 9.05 -6.66
N THR A 17 -16.09 9.43 -7.94
CA THR A 17 -15.74 10.77 -8.48
C THR A 17 -14.23 11.09 -8.47
N ARG A 18 -13.68 11.57 -9.60
CA ARG A 18 -12.22 11.79 -9.86
C ARG A 18 -11.47 12.65 -8.83
N ALA A 19 -12.15 13.26 -7.86
CA ALA A 19 -11.55 14.11 -6.83
C ALA A 19 -11.17 13.36 -5.54
N ASP A 20 -11.71 12.15 -5.31
CA ASP A 20 -11.53 11.39 -4.07
C ASP A 20 -11.21 9.90 -4.35
N GLU A 21 -10.47 9.60 -5.42
CA GLU A 21 -9.94 8.25 -5.62
C GLU A 21 -8.98 7.91 -4.46
N ARG A 22 -9.45 7.01 -3.59
CA ARG A 22 -8.70 6.51 -2.44
C ARG A 22 -8.47 5.01 -2.61
N PRO A 23 -7.23 4.52 -2.40
CA PRO A 23 -6.96 3.10 -2.28
C PRO A 23 -7.86 2.48 -1.21
N VAL A 24 -8.66 1.49 -1.59
CA VAL A 24 -9.50 0.71 -0.67
C VAL A 24 -8.95 -0.69 -0.43
N ALA A 25 -8.14 -1.22 -1.35
CA ALA A 25 -7.38 -2.44 -1.14
C ALA A 25 -6.11 -2.44 -1.99
N ILE A 26 -5.10 -3.16 -1.51
CA ILE A 26 -3.87 -3.44 -2.24
C ILE A 26 -3.74 -4.94 -2.46
N ARG A 27 -3.19 -5.36 -3.61
CA ARG A 27 -2.89 -6.75 -3.92
C ARG A 27 -1.39 -6.92 -4.13
N LEU A 28 -0.79 -7.74 -3.28
CA LEU A 28 0.61 -8.16 -3.35
C LEU A 28 0.65 -9.59 -3.89
N GLY A 29 0.74 -9.73 -5.22
CA GLY A 29 0.54 -11.02 -5.88
C GLY A 29 -0.87 -11.56 -5.60
N GLU A 30 -0.95 -12.71 -4.93
CA GLU A 30 -2.22 -13.36 -4.57
C GLU A 30 -2.84 -12.82 -3.28
N ARG A 31 -2.07 -12.10 -2.46
CA ARG A 31 -2.54 -11.56 -1.18
C ARG A 31 -3.26 -10.23 -1.39
N ARG A 32 -4.57 -10.20 -1.10
CA ARG A 32 -5.35 -8.97 -1.02
C ARG A 32 -5.40 -8.47 0.42
N VAL A 33 -5.05 -7.20 0.63
CA VAL A 33 -5.14 -6.52 1.92
C VAL A 33 -6.06 -5.32 1.75
N ALA A 34 -7.18 -5.32 2.48
CA ALA A 34 -8.06 -4.15 2.53
C ALA A 34 -7.37 -3.04 3.32
N VAL A 35 -7.54 -1.80 2.86
CA VAL A 35 -7.03 -0.61 3.53
C VAL A 35 -7.97 -0.31 4.69
N ARG A 36 -7.43 -0.39 5.91
CA ARG A 36 -8.12 -0.03 7.14
C ARG A 36 -8.14 1.48 7.33
N GLU A 37 -6.99 2.11 7.15
CA GLU A 37 -6.80 3.53 7.38
C GLU A 37 -5.77 4.11 6.41
N MET A 38 -6.02 5.32 5.91
CA MET A 38 -5.03 6.09 5.17
C MET A 38 -4.36 7.06 6.13
N VAL A 39 -3.12 6.77 6.49
CA VAL A 39 -2.34 7.54 7.46
C VAL A 39 -1.94 8.89 6.88
N ASP A 40 -1.47 8.88 5.62
CA ASP A 40 -0.99 10.10 4.97
C ASP A 40 -0.92 9.92 3.44
N ARG A 41 -0.91 11.03 2.72
CA ARG A 41 -0.79 11.10 1.26
C ARG A 41 0.02 12.33 0.86
N TRP A 42 0.99 12.12 -0.04
CA TRP A 42 1.80 13.20 -0.58
C TRP A 42 1.95 13.09 -2.09
N TYR A 43 1.86 14.24 -2.75
CA TYR A 43 1.91 14.36 -4.21
C TYR A 43 3.23 15.03 -4.59
N GLY A 44 4.07 14.30 -5.34
CA GLY A 44 5.17 14.88 -6.10
C GLY A 44 4.72 15.30 -7.50
N GLU A 45 5.68 15.70 -8.33
CA GLU A 45 5.43 16.16 -9.70
C GLU A 45 4.86 15.02 -10.58
N ASP A 46 5.55 13.88 -10.64
CA ASP A 46 5.13 12.72 -11.45
C ASP A 46 4.59 11.54 -10.62
N HIS A 47 4.79 11.58 -9.31
CA HIS A 47 4.52 10.45 -8.41
C HIS A 47 3.62 10.86 -7.26
N ALA A 48 2.65 10.03 -6.92
CA ALA A 48 1.89 10.14 -5.69
C ALA A 48 2.32 9.02 -4.74
N TYR A 49 2.32 9.30 -3.45
CA TYR A 49 2.67 8.32 -2.42
C TYR A 49 1.57 8.29 -1.38
N PHE A 50 1.32 7.09 -0.86
CA PHE A 50 0.24 6.83 0.08
C PHE A 50 0.77 5.94 1.19
N LYS A 51 0.58 6.40 2.44
CA LYS A 51 0.88 5.63 3.64
C LYS A 51 -0.43 5.07 4.18
N LEU A 52 -0.53 3.75 4.24
CA LEU A 52 -1.76 3.01 4.52
C LEU A 52 -1.53 2.03 5.66
N ILE A 53 -2.56 1.79 6.47
CA ILE A 53 -2.62 0.65 7.40
C ILE A 53 -3.58 -0.37 6.80
N GLY A 54 -3.12 -1.61 6.65
CA GLY A 54 -3.94 -2.73 6.24
C GLY A 54 -4.80 -3.28 7.37
N GLU A 55 -5.85 -4.01 7.03
CA GLU A 55 -6.66 -4.77 8.00
C GLU A 55 -5.84 -5.80 8.80
N ASP A 56 -4.70 -6.22 8.26
CA ASP A 56 -3.71 -7.06 8.96
C ASP A 56 -2.86 -6.29 9.99
N GLY A 57 -3.09 -4.98 10.14
CA GLY A 57 -2.34 -4.09 11.02
C GLY A 57 -0.95 -3.71 10.49
N ALA A 58 -0.57 -4.15 9.29
CA ALA A 58 0.68 -3.77 8.66
C ALA A 58 0.59 -2.39 8.03
N LEU A 59 1.69 -1.66 8.07
CA LEU A 59 1.84 -0.37 7.42
C LEU A 59 2.42 -0.58 6.02
N TYR A 60 1.83 0.09 5.04
CA TYR A 60 2.20 0.03 3.64
C TYR A 60 2.51 1.43 3.13
N LEU A 61 3.69 1.62 2.56
CA LEU A 61 4.01 2.80 1.76
C LEU A 61 4.03 2.40 0.29
N ILE A 62 3.09 2.94 -0.48
CA ILE A 62 2.96 2.68 -1.90
C ILE A 62 3.19 3.97 -2.70
N ARG A 63 3.69 3.81 -3.92
CA ARG A 63 3.88 4.88 -4.89
C ARG A 63 3.05 4.61 -6.14
N GLN A 64 2.29 5.60 -6.57
CA GLN A 64 1.64 5.64 -7.88
C GLN A 64 2.49 6.48 -8.83
N ASP A 65 2.86 5.92 -9.96
CA ASP A 65 3.34 6.65 -11.13
C ASP A 65 2.12 7.18 -11.89
N ARG A 66 1.96 8.51 -11.97
CA ARG A 66 0.79 9.12 -12.62
C ARG A 66 0.85 9.07 -14.15
N GLY A 67 2.05 8.91 -14.73
CA GLY A 67 2.24 8.83 -16.17
C GLY A 67 1.87 7.46 -16.73
N CYS A 68 2.17 6.39 -15.97
CA CYS A 68 1.93 5.01 -16.39
C CYS A 68 0.76 4.33 -15.66
N ASP A 69 0.15 4.99 -14.67
CA ASP A 69 -0.85 4.44 -13.74
C ASP A 69 -0.41 3.13 -13.07
N THR A 70 0.89 3.00 -12.80
CA THR A 70 1.48 1.84 -12.15
C THR A 70 1.67 2.11 -10.66
N TRP A 71 1.51 1.05 -9.87
CA TRP A 71 1.65 1.09 -8.42
C TRP A 71 2.80 0.22 -7.96
N GLU A 72 3.61 0.74 -7.04
CA GLU A 72 4.79 0.09 -6.50
C GLU A 72 4.79 0.12 -4.97
N LEU A 73 5.18 -0.99 -4.34
CA LEU A 73 5.45 -1.04 -2.92
C LEU A 73 6.85 -0.49 -2.65
N ILE A 74 6.92 0.51 -1.79
CA ILE A 74 8.18 1.10 -1.33
C ILE A 74 8.60 0.49 0.01
N LEU A 75 7.65 0.33 0.93
CA LEU A 75 7.90 -0.21 2.27
C LEU A 75 6.68 -0.98 2.78
N MET A 76 6.94 -2.07 3.50
CA MET A 76 5.96 -2.75 4.32
C MET A 76 6.53 -2.93 5.73
N GLU A 77 5.81 -2.47 6.75
CA GLU A 77 6.15 -2.71 8.15
C GLU A 77 5.04 -3.55 8.77
N VAL A 78 5.35 -4.82 9.01
CA VAL A 78 4.43 -5.72 9.73
C VAL A 78 4.50 -5.43 11.23
N PRO A 79 3.37 -5.43 11.95
CA PRO A 79 3.40 -5.30 13.39
C PRO A 79 4.15 -6.53 13.94
N THR A 80 5.25 -6.28 14.65
CA THR A 80 5.94 -7.32 15.41
C THR A 80 5.14 -7.58 16.68
N THR A 81 3.96 -8.19 16.52
CA THR A 81 3.30 -8.84 17.66
C THR A 81 4.01 -10.18 17.81
N PRO A 82 4.89 -10.38 18.81
CA PRO A 82 5.39 -11.73 19.07
C PRO A 82 4.17 -12.62 19.32
N PRO A 83 4.11 -13.83 18.74
CA PRO A 83 3.08 -14.78 19.15
C PRO A 83 3.21 -14.90 20.65
N VAL A 84 2.18 -14.46 21.37
CA VAL A 84 2.04 -14.75 22.79
C VAL A 84 2.02 -16.26 22.89
N HIS A 85 3.19 -16.83 23.14
CA HIS A 85 3.29 -18.19 23.63
C HIS A 85 2.71 -18.08 25.02
N GLY A 86 1.38 -18.25 25.10
CA GLY A 86 0.65 -18.43 26.34
C GLY A 86 1.29 -19.62 27.03
N GLY A 87 2.24 -19.32 27.91
CA GLY A 87 2.92 -20.28 28.73
C GLY A 87 1.95 -20.83 29.75
N ARG A 88 1.75 -22.13 29.65
CA ARG A 88 1.25 -23.08 30.66
C ARG A 88 -0.24 -23.07 30.99
#